data_AF-A0A1I4NI12-F1
#
_entry.id   AF-A0A1I4NI12-F1
#
_cell.length_a   1.000
_cell.length_b   1.000
_cell.length_c   1.000
_cell.angle_alpha   90.00
_cell.angle_beta   90.00
_cell.angle_gamma   90.00
#
_symmetry.space_group_name_H-M   'P 1'
#
loop_
_entity.id
_entity.type
_entity.pdbx_description
1 polymer ?
#
loop_
_entity_poly.entity_id
_entity_poly.type
_entity_poly.pdbx_seq_one_letter_code
_entity_poly.pdbx_strand_id
1 'polypeptide(L)'
;MELIIFIAPSQSVAEIAHKIIAEMGLNMQVRKGSMEEVVKIVLDNPQVGVFISRGGTAELIHRKTGRQVVSIAISLRDILPAIHKLVARGIEKIGVAINQAVIGTSPQELQVGPVEIYLRPWADEEDLKHSMEEFSQRGIKGVIGDANGTELAKRQGFEIEFVDSGQEAVKQAIDTAVKIAKSQEVERSRELERKQQVERYVSKLYQDIEQAAAAVQEMTASSQELVSTSQGSAQIAKVAAQELTNTTQILGIIRQVAQQTNLLGLNAAIEAARAGEHGRGFSVVADEVRKLADESRRSAGDIASMLVRFSNAVDQVLSNVEQSNSISHELAQATEEIANMLEGLRSLGHNLMDMVENNPK
;
A
#
# COMPACT_ATOMS: atom_id res chain seq x y z
N MET A 1 23.86 -0.92 14.34
CA MET A 1 24.54 0.32 13.94
C MET A 1 25.06 0.13 12.55
N GLU A 2 24.68 1.02 11.63
CA GLU A 2 25.32 1.03 10.31
C GLU A 2 26.84 1.13 10.44
N LEU A 3 27.54 0.46 9.54
CA LEU A 3 28.99 0.51 9.48
C LEU A 3 29.42 1.92 9.06
N ILE A 4 30.32 2.50 9.85
CA ILE A 4 30.96 3.78 9.56
C ILE A 4 32.44 3.51 9.31
N ILE A 5 32.97 4.07 8.22
CA ILE A 5 34.41 4.06 7.94
C ILE A 5 34.94 5.48 8.01
N PHE A 6 35.95 5.69 8.85
CA PHE A 6 36.72 6.91 8.91
C PHE A 6 37.92 6.79 7.97
N ILE A 7 37.96 7.62 6.93
CA ILE A 7 39.05 7.70 5.96
C ILE A 7 39.92 8.89 6.32
N ALA A 8 41.00 8.63 7.03
CA ALA A 8 41.90 9.64 7.55
C ALA A 8 42.80 10.21 6.43
N PRO A 9 42.83 11.55 6.25
CA PRO A 9 43.68 12.19 5.24
C PRO A 9 45.17 12.18 5.64
N SER A 10 45.47 11.97 6.93
CA SER A 10 46.83 11.98 7.47
C SER A 10 46.96 11.00 8.65
N GLN A 11 48.20 10.74 9.06
CA GLN A 11 48.50 9.95 10.25
C GLN A 11 48.02 10.64 11.54
N SER A 12 48.18 11.97 11.63
CA SER A 12 47.76 12.74 12.80
C SER A 12 46.25 12.67 13.01
N VAL A 13 45.45 12.80 11.94
CA VAL A 13 43.99 12.65 12.05
C VAL A 13 43.60 11.21 12.39
N ALA A 14 44.32 10.21 11.87
CA ALA A 14 44.04 8.82 12.20
C ALA A 14 44.24 8.57 13.71
N GLU A 15 45.31 9.09 14.32
CA GLU A 15 45.58 8.96 15.75
C GLU A 15 44.54 9.68 16.61
N ILE A 16 44.17 10.90 16.22
CA ILE A 16 43.09 11.67 16.87
C ILE A 16 41.77 10.90 16.78
N ALA A 17 41.42 10.38 15.60
CA ALA A 17 40.22 9.60 15.39
C ALA A 17 40.22 8.32 16.24
N HIS A 18 41.32 7.56 16.27
CA HIS A 18 41.46 6.37 17.11
C HIS A 18 41.23 6.68 18.59
N LYS A 19 41.83 7.76 19.09
CA LYS A 19 41.66 8.20 20.48
C LYS A 19 40.20 8.55 20.78
N ILE A 20 39.56 9.37 19.93
CA ILE A 20 38.16 9.78 20.12
C ILE A 20 37.22 8.57 20.02
N ILE A 21 37.41 7.69 19.03
CA ILE A 21 36.61 6.47 18.84
C ILE A 21 36.71 5.58 20.09
N ALA A 22 37.90 5.41 20.66
CA ALA A 22 38.10 4.66 21.89
C ALA A 22 37.46 5.34 23.12
N GLU A 23 37.62 6.65 23.28
CA GLU A 23 37.00 7.44 24.36
C GLU A 23 35.47 7.38 24.31
N MET A 24 34.90 7.34 23.10
CA MET A 24 33.46 7.24 22.86
C MET A 24 32.94 5.79 22.90
N GLY A 25 33.81 4.79 23.04
CA GLY A 25 33.43 3.37 23.02
C GLY A 25 32.82 2.90 21.71
N LEU A 26 33.17 3.54 20.59
CA LEU A 26 32.63 3.24 19.26
C LEU A 26 33.45 2.13 18.59
N ASN A 27 32.78 1.24 17.85
CA ASN A 27 33.42 0.28 16.97
C ASN A 27 33.40 0.81 15.53
N MET A 28 34.40 1.63 15.18
CA MET A 28 34.52 2.30 13.89
C MET A 28 35.87 1.97 13.25
N GLN A 29 35.87 1.64 11.97
CA GLN A 29 37.12 1.36 11.25
C GLN A 29 37.78 2.67 10.83
N VAL A 30 39.05 2.84 11.18
CA VAL A 30 39.90 3.90 10.63
C VAL A 30 40.75 3.30 9.52
N ARG A 31 40.76 3.95 8.37
CA ARG A 31 41.53 3.58 7.19
C ARG A 31 42.30 4.79 6.70
N LYS A 32 43.47 4.54 6.14
CA LYS A 32 44.28 5.52 5.40
C LYS A 32 44.48 4.95 4.01
N GLY A 33 44.48 5.82 3.00
CA GLY A 33 44.76 5.41 1.63
C GLY A 33 45.13 6.60 0.75
N SER A 34 45.84 6.34 -0.33
CA SER A 34 46.03 7.28 -1.44
C SER A 34 44.69 7.60 -2.13
N MET A 35 44.69 8.61 -2.98
CA MET A 35 43.50 9.05 -3.74
C MET A 35 42.83 7.88 -4.51
N GLU A 36 43.62 6.96 -5.05
CA GLU A 36 43.14 5.76 -5.77
C GLU A 36 42.62 4.67 -4.83
N GLU A 37 43.29 4.48 -3.69
CA GLU A 37 42.91 3.49 -2.68
C GLU A 37 41.60 3.86 -1.98
N VAL A 38 41.34 5.15 -1.77
CA VAL A 38 40.13 5.64 -1.09
C VAL A 38 38.87 5.25 -1.85
N VAL A 39 38.85 5.41 -3.18
CA VAL A 39 37.69 5.01 -4.00
C VAL A 39 37.49 3.50 -3.92
N LYS A 40 38.57 2.73 -3.98
CA LYS A 40 38.51 1.27 -3.84
C LYS A 40 37.98 0.84 -2.48
N ILE A 41 38.43 1.46 -1.38
CA ILE A 41 37.93 1.18 -0.02
C ILE A 41 36.41 1.37 0.06
N VAL A 42 35.88 2.42 -0.58
CA VAL A 42 34.44 2.69 -0.59
C VAL A 42 33.67 1.64 -1.40
N LEU A 43 34.18 1.27 -2.58
CA LEU A 43 33.54 0.27 -3.45
C LEU A 43 33.59 -1.15 -2.87
N ASP A 44 34.69 -1.52 -2.21
CA ASP A 44 34.88 -2.83 -1.57
C ASP A 44 34.03 -2.98 -0.28
N ASN A 45 33.40 -1.89 0.20
CA ASN A 45 32.58 -1.88 1.41
C ASN A 45 31.16 -1.33 1.14
N PRO A 46 30.36 -2.00 0.26
CA PRO A 46 29.04 -1.51 -0.13
C PRO A 46 28.04 -1.39 1.03
N GLN A 47 28.27 -2.12 2.13
CA GLN A 47 27.47 -2.16 3.34
C GLN A 47 27.67 -0.96 4.29
N VAL A 48 28.63 -0.08 4.01
CA VAL A 48 28.92 1.11 4.82
C VAL A 48 27.96 2.23 4.43
N GLY A 49 27.18 2.70 5.42
CA GLY A 49 26.19 3.75 5.22
C GLY A 49 26.77 5.16 5.21
N VAL A 50 27.81 5.39 6.04
CA VAL A 50 28.41 6.71 6.23
C VAL A 50 29.93 6.63 6.21
N PHE A 51 30.56 7.51 5.44
CA PHE A 51 32.01 7.73 5.46
C PHE A 51 32.34 9.05 6.15
N ILE A 52 33.49 9.11 6.80
CA ILE A 52 34.05 10.36 7.35
C ILE A 52 35.36 10.64 6.65
N SER A 53 35.55 11.83 6.11
CA SER A 53 36.83 12.23 5.52
C SER A 53 36.96 13.74 5.47
N ARG A 54 37.96 14.28 4.77
CA ARG A 54 38.22 15.73 4.69
C ARG A 54 38.56 16.18 3.28
N GLY A 55 38.15 17.42 2.95
CA GLY A 55 38.61 18.16 1.78
C GLY A 55 38.50 17.38 0.48
N GLY A 56 39.55 17.41 -0.34
CA GLY A 56 39.56 16.73 -1.63
C GLY A 56 39.30 15.23 -1.56
N THR A 57 39.63 14.56 -0.45
CA THR A 57 39.30 13.13 -0.25
C THR A 57 37.79 12.92 -0.04
N ALA A 58 37.15 13.76 0.77
CA ALA A 58 35.70 13.69 0.98
C ALA A 58 34.93 13.99 -0.33
N GLU A 59 35.35 15.02 -1.06
CA GLU A 59 34.77 15.39 -2.34
C GLU A 59 34.97 14.30 -3.39
N LEU A 60 36.16 13.69 -3.45
CA LEU A 60 36.43 12.58 -4.36
C LEU A 60 35.48 11.40 -4.12
N ILE A 61 35.31 10.99 -2.86
CA ILE A 61 34.42 9.89 -2.51
C ILE A 61 33.01 10.20 -2.99
N HIS A 62 32.50 11.39 -2.67
CA HIS A 62 31.15 11.78 -3.06
C HIS A 62 31.00 11.81 -4.59
N ARG A 63 31.91 12.47 -5.30
CA ARG A 63 31.85 12.62 -6.77
C ARG A 63 32.02 11.31 -7.53
N LYS A 64 32.87 10.40 -7.06
CA LYS A 64 33.18 9.13 -7.75
C LYS A 64 32.24 7.98 -7.40
N THR A 65 31.61 8.02 -6.23
CA THR A 65 30.82 6.89 -5.71
C THR A 65 29.38 7.24 -5.38
N GLY A 66 29.02 8.52 -5.30
CA GLY A 66 27.71 9.00 -4.85
C GLY A 66 27.44 8.77 -3.36
N ARG A 67 28.41 8.22 -2.60
CA ARG A 67 28.23 7.89 -1.19
C ARG A 67 28.19 9.14 -0.32
N GLN A 68 27.49 9.00 0.80
CA GLN A 68 27.39 10.04 1.81
C GLN A 68 28.69 10.15 2.60
N VAL A 69 29.23 11.37 2.70
CA VAL A 69 30.49 11.64 3.41
C VAL A 69 30.28 12.80 4.37
N VAL A 70 30.59 12.59 5.65
CA VAL A 70 30.71 13.66 6.63
C VAL A 70 32.09 14.27 6.49
N SER A 71 32.14 15.52 6.02
CA SER A 71 33.40 16.25 5.85
C SER A 71 33.87 16.84 7.18
N ILE A 72 35.15 16.69 7.47
CA ILE A 72 35.81 17.34 8.59
C ILE A 72 36.24 18.74 8.15
N ALA A 73 35.59 19.77 8.69
CA ALA A 73 35.97 21.17 8.45
C ALA A 73 37.13 21.60 9.36
N ILE A 74 37.96 22.52 8.88
CA ILE A 74 38.95 23.22 9.70
C ILE A 74 38.29 24.47 10.27
N SER A 75 38.51 24.72 11.55
CA SER A 75 38.17 25.97 12.21
C SER A 75 39.39 26.89 12.34
N LEU A 76 39.16 28.18 12.54
CA LEU A 76 40.24 29.14 12.83
C LEU A 76 41.10 28.71 14.05
N ARG A 77 40.50 28.00 15.02
CA ARG A 77 41.20 27.50 16.21
C ARG A 77 42.27 26.47 15.85
N ASP A 78 42.06 25.68 14.82
CA ASP A 78 43.02 24.66 14.36
C ASP A 78 44.24 25.30 13.68
N ILE A 79 44.10 26.53 13.19
CA ILE A 79 45.17 27.30 12.54
C ILE A 79 46.02 28.07 13.57
N LEU A 80 45.48 28.39 14.75
CA LEU A 80 46.20 29.18 15.77
C LEU A 80 47.56 28.58 16.19
N PRO A 81 47.71 27.25 16.42
CA PRO A 81 49.01 26.67 16.75
C PRO A 81 50.05 26.86 15.63
N ALA A 82 49.62 26.77 14.37
CA ALA A 82 50.49 27.02 13.21
C ALA A 82 50.90 28.49 13.11
N ILE A 83 49.97 29.42 13.37
CA ILE A 83 50.29 30.85 13.48
C ILE A 83 51.35 31.08 14.56
N HIS A 84 51.15 30.55 15.78
CA HIS A 84 52.09 30.72 16.88
C HIS A 84 53.51 30.22 16.55
N LYS A 85 53.63 29.10 15.83
CA LYS A 85 54.94 28.57 15.41
C LYS A 85 55.65 29.48 14.41
N LEU A 86 54.94 30.00 13.42
CA LEU A 86 55.51 30.94 12.44
C LEU A 86 55.93 32.26 13.11
N VAL A 87 55.08 32.78 14.01
CA VAL A 87 55.39 33.99 14.79
C VAL A 87 56.61 33.78 15.69
N ALA A 88 56.75 32.60 16.31
CA ALA A 88 57.94 32.26 17.11
C ALA A 88 59.23 32.19 16.27
N ARG A 89 59.13 32.02 14.96
CA ARG A 89 60.26 32.13 14.01
C ARG A 89 60.50 33.57 13.51
N GLY A 90 59.76 34.55 14.05
CA GLY A 90 59.86 35.96 13.66
C GLY A 90 59.09 36.32 12.39
N ILE A 91 58.11 35.51 12.00
CA ILE A 91 57.29 35.76 10.82
C ILE A 91 56.02 36.53 11.21
N GLU A 92 55.92 37.77 10.73
CA GLU A 92 54.80 38.67 11.02
C GLU A 92 53.77 38.73 9.89
N LYS A 93 54.13 38.32 8.67
CA LYS A 93 53.21 38.23 7.53
C LYS A 93 53.00 36.77 7.13
N ILE A 94 51.78 36.28 7.34
CA ILE A 94 51.40 34.88 7.19
C ILE A 94 50.28 34.74 6.16
N GLY A 95 50.49 33.90 5.14
CA GLY A 95 49.45 33.48 4.21
C GLY A 95 48.77 32.21 4.70
N VAL A 96 47.47 32.06 4.47
CA VAL A 96 46.72 30.82 4.75
C VAL A 96 46.08 30.35 3.45
N ALA A 97 46.56 29.23 2.91
CA ALA A 97 46.10 28.61 1.67
C ALA A 97 45.57 27.20 1.95
N ILE A 98 44.27 27.11 2.19
CA ILE A 98 43.56 25.88 2.53
C ILE A 98 42.37 25.73 1.58
N ASN A 99 42.04 24.51 1.18
CA ASN A 99 40.93 24.26 0.27
C ASN A 99 39.60 24.84 0.82
N GLN A 100 38.84 25.51 -0.03
CA GLN A 100 37.58 26.16 0.35
C GLN A 100 36.49 25.17 0.86
N ALA A 101 36.59 23.89 0.52
CA ALA A 101 35.71 22.84 1.04
C ALA A 101 35.98 22.53 2.52
N VAL A 102 37.03 23.12 3.09
CA VAL A 102 37.51 22.85 4.44
C VAL A 102 37.48 24.11 5.31
N ILE A 103 37.71 25.29 4.74
CA ILE A 103 37.58 26.60 5.39
C ILE A 103 36.76 27.51 4.48
N GLY A 104 35.82 28.30 5.02
CA GLY A 104 34.80 29.03 4.24
C GLY A 104 35.33 29.83 3.03
N THR A 105 34.43 30.18 2.11
CA THR A 105 34.76 30.59 0.72
C THR A 105 35.31 32.00 0.52
N SER A 106 35.47 32.82 1.57
CA SER A 106 35.81 34.24 1.41
C SER A 106 37.26 34.53 1.77
N PRO A 107 38.04 35.16 0.87
CA PRO A 107 39.31 35.78 1.22
C PRO A 107 39.14 36.76 2.37
N GLN A 108 40.06 36.72 3.33
CA GLN A 108 40.05 37.62 4.49
C GLN A 108 41.46 38.10 4.79
N GLU A 109 41.55 39.31 5.32
CA GLU A 109 42.78 39.87 5.88
C GLU A 109 42.51 40.16 7.35
N LEU A 110 43.33 39.59 8.24
CA LEU A 110 43.16 39.67 9.68
C LEU A 110 44.43 40.25 10.29
N GLN A 111 44.27 41.21 11.19
CA GLN A 111 45.37 41.77 11.98
C GLN A 111 45.25 41.26 13.42
N VAL A 112 46.25 40.53 13.91
CA VAL A 112 46.32 40.06 15.30
C VAL A 112 47.60 40.59 15.93
N GLY A 113 47.50 41.76 16.56
CA GLY A 113 48.67 42.48 17.07
C GLY A 113 49.63 42.85 15.93
N PRO A 114 50.93 42.48 16.01
CA PRO A 114 51.91 42.76 14.95
C PRO A 114 51.80 41.80 13.75
N VAL A 115 50.92 40.80 13.80
CA VAL A 115 50.83 39.75 12.78
C VAL A 115 49.71 40.05 11.78
N GLU A 116 50.06 40.08 10.49
CA GLU A 116 49.14 40.17 9.35
C GLU A 116 48.87 38.77 8.80
N ILE A 117 47.60 38.37 8.73
CA ILE A 117 47.17 37.06 8.25
C ILE A 117 46.32 37.25 6.99
N TYR A 118 46.73 36.61 5.90
CA TYR A 118 46.07 36.67 4.59
C TYR A 118 45.43 35.31 4.28
N LEU A 119 44.13 35.20 4.55
CA LEU A 119 43.36 34.00 4.22
C LEU A 119 42.97 34.02 2.74
N ARG A 120 43.41 33.01 2.00
CA ARG A 120 43.08 32.78 0.58
C ARG A 120 42.64 31.32 0.41
N PRO A 121 41.33 31.05 0.56
CA PRO A 121 40.77 29.74 0.25
C PRO A 121 40.93 29.45 -1.25
N TRP A 122 41.19 28.20 -1.62
CA TRP A 122 41.33 27.79 -3.02
C TRP A 122 40.32 26.70 -3.41
N ALA A 123 39.75 26.79 -4.61
CA ALA A 123 38.86 25.78 -5.20
C ALA A 123 39.62 24.77 -6.05
N ASP A 124 40.58 25.27 -6.82
CA ASP A 124 41.36 24.52 -7.79
C ASP A 124 42.85 24.89 -7.74
N GLU A 125 43.63 24.30 -8.65
CA GLU A 125 45.08 24.52 -8.71
C GLU A 125 45.46 25.93 -9.21
N GLU A 126 44.60 26.59 -9.98
CA GLU A 126 44.85 27.96 -10.46
C GLU A 126 44.69 28.96 -9.33
N ASP A 127 43.62 28.84 -8.53
CA ASP A 127 43.41 29.64 -7.32
C ASP A 127 44.61 29.53 -6.36
N LEU A 128 45.09 28.30 -6.19
CA LEU A 128 46.20 28.04 -5.29
C LEU A 128 47.51 28.67 -5.81
N LYS A 129 47.76 28.61 -7.12
CA LYS A 129 48.91 29.29 -7.75
C LYS A 129 48.82 30.81 -7.60
N HIS A 130 47.65 31.37 -7.88
CA HIS A 130 47.40 32.80 -7.76
C HIS A 130 47.62 33.29 -6.32
N SER A 131 47.16 32.52 -5.34
CA SER A 131 47.37 32.82 -3.92
C SER A 131 48.86 32.87 -3.56
N MET A 132 49.68 31.95 -4.09
CA MET A 132 51.13 31.94 -3.83
C MET A 132 51.88 33.09 -4.52
N GLU A 133 51.45 33.46 -5.73
CA GLU A 133 51.96 34.64 -6.41
C GLU A 133 51.65 35.92 -5.63
N GLU A 134 50.42 36.07 -5.15
CA GLU A 134 50.00 37.18 -4.29
C GLU A 134 50.84 37.21 -3.01
N PHE A 135 51.03 36.06 -2.36
CA PHE A 135 51.84 35.96 -1.14
C PHE A 135 53.28 36.43 -1.38
N SER A 136 53.88 36.04 -2.51
CA SER A 136 55.22 36.48 -2.91
C SER A 136 55.28 38.00 -3.13
N GLN A 137 54.31 38.56 -3.86
CA GLN A 137 54.24 39.99 -4.16
C GLN A 137 54.06 40.85 -2.90
N ARG A 138 53.31 40.34 -1.92
CA ARG A 138 53.05 41.02 -0.64
C ARG A 138 54.17 40.83 0.40
N GLY A 139 55.22 40.08 0.06
CA GLY A 139 56.35 39.81 0.96
C GLY A 139 55.98 38.91 2.15
N ILE A 140 54.96 38.06 1.99
CA ILE A 140 54.61 37.03 2.97
C ILE A 140 55.75 36.01 3.01
N LYS A 141 56.19 35.62 4.22
CA LYS A 141 57.30 34.68 4.40
C LYS A 141 56.87 33.33 4.94
N GLY A 142 55.75 33.29 5.66
CA GLY A 142 55.18 32.07 6.21
C GLY A 142 53.84 31.72 5.57
N VAL A 143 53.62 30.45 5.25
CA VAL A 143 52.37 29.94 4.69
C VAL A 143 51.85 28.79 5.54
N ILE A 144 50.58 28.89 5.90
CA ILE A 144 49.82 27.84 6.53
C ILE A 144 48.94 27.19 5.48
N GLY A 145 48.96 25.87 5.36
CA GLY A 145 48.15 25.19 4.36
C GLY A 145 47.75 23.77 4.73
N ASP A 146 46.90 23.20 3.89
CA ASP A 146 46.68 21.76 3.82
C ASP A 146 47.79 21.09 2.99
N ALA A 147 47.60 19.84 2.56
CA ALA A 147 48.65 19.06 1.90
C ALA A 147 49.09 19.73 0.59
N ASN A 148 48.15 20.16 -0.25
CA ASN A 148 48.44 20.81 -1.52
C ASN A 148 48.99 22.22 -1.30
N GLY A 149 48.40 22.98 -0.36
CA GLY A 149 48.83 24.34 -0.06
C GLY A 149 50.27 24.40 0.47
N THR A 150 50.62 23.51 1.40
CA THR A 150 52.00 23.44 1.93
C THR A 150 53.00 22.87 0.93
N GLU A 151 52.60 21.92 0.08
CA GLU A 151 53.48 21.38 -0.95
C GLU A 151 53.88 22.47 -1.95
N LEU A 152 52.91 23.25 -2.45
CA LEU A 152 53.21 24.33 -3.40
C LEU A 152 54.02 25.45 -2.74
N ALA A 153 53.64 25.87 -1.53
CA ALA A 153 54.35 26.92 -0.79
C ALA A 153 55.81 26.53 -0.50
N LYS A 154 56.06 25.26 -0.13
CA LYS A 154 57.42 24.77 0.11
C LYS A 154 58.28 24.82 -1.16
N ARG A 155 57.72 24.47 -2.33
CA ARG A 155 58.43 24.54 -3.62
C ARG A 155 58.81 25.97 -4.00
N GLN A 156 58.04 26.97 -3.54
CA GLN A 156 58.29 28.38 -3.78
C GLN A 156 59.14 29.06 -2.67
N GLY A 157 59.63 28.29 -1.70
CA GLY A 157 60.58 28.78 -0.68
C GLY A 157 59.94 29.48 0.52
N PHE A 158 58.63 29.35 0.73
CA PHE A 158 57.97 29.84 1.94
C PHE A 158 58.31 28.95 3.15
N GLU A 159 58.37 29.55 4.34
CA GLU A 159 58.31 28.82 5.60
C GLU A 159 56.90 28.24 5.76
N ILE A 160 56.78 26.92 5.97
CA ILE A 160 55.46 26.27 5.99
C ILE A 160 55.08 25.78 7.37
N GLU A 161 53.78 25.88 7.69
CA GLU A 161 53.13 25.09 8.73
C GLU A 161 51.93 24.36 8.15
N PHE A 162 51.92 23.05 8.31
CA PHE A 162 50.79 22.22 7.91
C PHE A 162 49.71 22.27 8.98
N VAL A 163 48.48 22.59 8.57
CA VAL A 163 47.31 22.54 9.45
C VAL A 163 46.47 21.32 9.15
N ASP A 164 46.32 20.53 10.19
CA ASP A 164 45.43 19.39 10.20
C ASP A 164 44.14 19.67 10.97
N SER A 165 43.25 18.69 11.02
CA SER A 165 41.99 18.80 11.75
C SER A 165 42.26 18.58 13.23
N GLY A 166 41.84 19.52 14.08
CA GLY A 166 41.95 19.38 15.52
C GLY A 166 40.96 18.36 16.09
N GLN A 167 41.18 18.01 17.35
CA GLN A 167 40.39 17.01 18.08
C GLN A 167 38.88 17.31 18.07
N GLU A 168 38.50 18.58 18.21
CA GLU A 168 37.09 18.98 18.24
C GLU A 168 36.40 18.79 16.88
N ALA A 169 37.07 19.13 15.77
CA ALA A 169 36.52 18.94 14.43
C ALA A 169 36.34 17.46 14.09
N VAL A 170 37.33 16.62 14.43
CA VAL A 170 37.25 15.17 14.26
C VAL A 170 36.11 14.58 15.11
N LYS A 171 35.97 15.04 16.36
CA LYS A 171 34.89 14.61 17.25
C LYS A 171 33.51 14.97 16.70
N GLN A 172 33.32 16.20 16.23
CA GLN A 172 32.05 16.64 15.65
C GLN A 172 31.69 15.86 14.39
N ALA A 173 32.66 15.53 13.54
CA ALA A 173 32.45 14.70 12.36
C ALA A 173 32.03 13.27 12.75
N ILE A 174 32.67 12.68 13.77
CA ILE A 174 32.30 11.37 14.32
C ILE A 174 30.87 11.40 14.91
N ASP A 175 30.55 12.39 15.75
CA ASP A 175 29.22 12.57 16.34
C ASP A 175 28.13 12.70 15.26
N THR A 176 28.40 13.48 14.21
CA THR A 176 27.49 13.68 13.09
C THR A 176 27.28 12.39 12.31
N ALA A 177 28.36 11.66 12.00
CA ALA A 177 28.29 10.40 11.30
C ALA A 177 27.51 9.33 12.09
N VAL A 178 27.70 9.26 13.41
CA VAL A 178 26.95 8.35 14.28
C VAL A 178 25.46 8.69 14.28
N LYS A 179 25.09 9.98 14.33
CA LYS A 179 23.69 10.42 14.24
C LYS A 179 23.05 10.03 12.91
N ILE A 180 23.76 10.24 11.79
CA ILE A 180 23.29 9.87 10.45
C ILE A 180 23.10 8.35 10.35
N ALA A 181 24.13 7.58 10.71
CA ALA A 181 24.10 6.11 10.70
C ALA A 181 22.94 5.53 11.52
N LYS A 182 22.66 6.13 12.68
CA LYS A 182 21.52 5.73 13.53
C LYS A 182 20.18 6.08 12.88
N SER A 183 20.06 7.24 12.21
CA SER A 183 18.85 7.63 11.49
C SER A 183 18.56 6.68 10.32
N GLN A 184 19.58 6.37 9.52
CA GLN A 184 19.49 5.44 8.39
C GLN A 184 19.10 4.02 8.84
N GLU A 185 19.66 3.54 9.96
CA GLU A 185 19.26 2.25 10.53
C GLU A 185 17.79 2.19 10.92
N VAL A 186 17.26 3.26 11.54
CA VAL A 186 15.85 3.37 11.91
C VAL A 186 14.95 3.43 10.67
N GLU A 187 15.32 4.22 9.67
CA GLU A 187 14.58 4.31 8.41
C GLU A 187 14.53 2.97 7.67
N ARG A 188 15.67 2.27 7.58
CA ARG A 188 15.74 0.94 6.96
C ARG A 188 14.90 -0.09 7.70
N SER A 189 14.88 -0.05 9.04
CA SER A 189 14.03 -0.92 9.84
C SER A 189 12.55 -0.66 9.56
N ARG A 190 12.14 0.62 9.51
CA ARG A 190 10.76 1.02 9.19
C ARG A 190 10.36 0.62 7.77
N GLU A 191 11.27 0.74 6.82
CA GLU A 191 11.02 0.31 5.44
C GLU A 191 10.79 -1.20 5.34
N LEU A 192 11.61 -2.00 6.06
CA LEU A 192 11.44 -3.44 6.13
C LEU A 192 10.12 -3.85 6.81
N GLU A 193 9.77 -3.20 7.92
CA GLU A 193 8.48 -3.40 8.60
C GLU A 193 7.30 -3.07 7.68
N ARG A 194 7.40 -1.97 6.93
CA ARG A 194 6.38 -1.57 5.95
C ARG A 194 6.25 -2.60 4.83
N LYS A 195 7.37 -3.11 4.30
CA LYS A 195 7.39 -4.18 3.29
C LYS A 195 6.68 -5.44 3.81
N GLN A 196 7.06 -5.92 4.99
CA GLN A 196 6.41 -7.09 5.62
C GLN A 196 4.92 -6.86 5.92
N GLN A 197 4.53 -5.62 6.24
CA GLN A 197 3.14 -5.28 6.45
C GLN A 197 2.33 -5.36 5.15
N VAL A 198 2.87 -4.86 4.04
CA VAL A 198 2.21 -4.98 2.72
C VAL A 198 2.10 -6.45 2.31
N GLU A 199 3.17 -7.25 2.45
CA GLU A 199 3.14 -8.70 2.15
C GLU A 199 2.03 -9.43 2.94
N ARG A 200 1.87 -9.10 4.23
CA ARG A 200 0.77 -9.63 5.06
C ARG A 200 -0.61 -9.21 4.56
N TYR A 201 -0.79 -7.95 4.18
CA TYR A 201 -2.07 -7.48 3.63
C TYR A 201 -2.41 -8.14 2.30
N VAL A 202 -1.43 -8.31 1.41
CA VAL A 202 -1.61 -9.00 0.13
C VAL A 202 -1.94 -10.48 0.34
N SER A 203 -1.26 -11.17 1.26
CA SER A 203 -1.57 -12.55 1.60
C SER A 203 -3.00 -12.71 2.15
N LYS A 204 -3.43 -11.81 3.04
CA LYS A 204 -4.80 -11.78 3.53
C LYS A 204 -5.81 -11.50 2.41
N LEU A 205 -5.51 -10.54 1.52
CA LEU A 205 -6.34 -10.22 0.37
C LEU A 205 -6.59 -11.46 -0.50
N TYR A 206 -5.55 -12.27 -0.78
CA TYR A 206 -5.74 -13.52 -1.53
C TYR A 206 -6.64 -14.53 -0.82
N GLN A 207 -6.53 -14.66 0.51
CA GLN A 207 -7.43 -15.52 1.29
C GLN A 207 -8.89 -15.04 1.21
N ASP A 208 -9.10 -13.72 1.35
CA ASP A 208 -10.43 -13.12 1.27
C ASP A 208 -11.02 -13.28 -0.15
N ILE A 209 -10.20 -13.16 -1.21
CA ILE A 209 -10.62 -13.40 -2.61
C ILE A 209 -11.05 -14.84 -2.83
N GLU A 210 -10.29 -15.83 -2.35
CA GLU A 210 -10.64 -17.25 -2.52
C GLU A 210 -11.93 -17.61 -1.77
N GLN A 211 -12.13 -17.07 -0.56
CA GLN A 211 -13.38 -17.25 0.18
C GLN A 211 -14.57 -16.60 -0.56
N ALA A 212 -14.39 -15.39 -1.07
CA ALA A 212 -15.43 -14.71 -1.84
C ALA A 212 -15.76 -15.46 -3.14
N ALA A 213 -14.75 -16.01 -3.83
CA ALA A 213 -14.95 -16.81 -5.04
C ALA A 213 -15.76 -18.08 -4.75
N ALA A 214 -15.47 -18.77 -3.64
CA ALA A 214 -16.25 -19.93 -3.21
C ALA A 214 -17.72 -19.56 -2.92
N ALA A 215 -17.96 -18.44 -2.22
CA ALA A 215 -19.31 -17.95 -1.94
C ALA A 215 -20.06 -17.58 -3.23
N VAL A 216 -19.40 -17.01 -4.23
CA VAL A 216 -19.98 -16.71 -5.55
C VAL A 216 -20.38 -17.98 -6.30
N GLN A 217 -19.55 -19.02 -6.24
CA GLN A 217 -19.89 -20.32 -6.82
C GLN A 217 -21.11 -20.95 -6.14
N GLU A 218 -21.17 -20.89 -4.82
CA GLU A 218 -22.32 -21.39 -4.05
C GLU A 218 -23.60 -20.62 -4.40
N MET A 219 -23.56 -19.29 -4.43
CA MET A 219 -24.69 -18.46 -4.85
C MET A 219 -25.17 -18.79 -6.27
N THR A 220 -24.24 -19.04 -7.19
CA THR A 220 -24.58 -19.41 -8.57
C THR A 220 -25.30 -20.76 -8.62
N ALA A 221 -24.81 -21.74 -7.86
CA ALA A 221 -25.47 -23.04 -7.74
C ALA A 221 -26.87 -22.93 -7.12
N SER A 222 -27.02 -22.17 -6.03
CA SER A 222 -28.32 -21.93 -5.39
C SER A 222 -29.30 -21.19 -6.31
N SER A 223 -28.83 -20.21 -7.10
CA SER A 223 -29.66 -19.52 -8.10
C SER A 223 -30.18 -20.50 -9.16
N GLN A 224 -29.32 -21.39 -9.66
CA GLN A 224 -29.72 -22.39 -10.65
C GLN A 224 -30.72 -23.41 -10.08
N GLU A 225 -30.56 -23.80 -8.83
CA GLU A 225 -31.52 -24.64 -8.12
C GLU A 225 -32.87 -23.93 -7.95
N LEU A 226 -32.86 -22.65 -7.55
CA LEU A 226 -34.07 -21.84 -7.40
C LEU A 226 -34.86 -21.73 -8.71
N VAL A 227 -34.18 -21.55 -9.85
CA VAL A 227 -34.81 -21.57 -11.18
C VAL A 227 -35.47 -22.93 -11.46
N SER A 228 -34.78 -24.03 -11.19
CA SER A 228 -35.30 -25.39 -11.39
C SER A 228 -36.56 -25.65 -10.53
N THR A 229 -36.50 -25.30 -9.24
CA THR A 229 -37.64 -25.43 -8.31
C THR A 229 -38.81 -24.53 -8.72
N SER A 230 -38.52 -23.32 -9.21
CA SER A 230 -39.53 -22.38 -9.72
C SER A 230 -40.23 -22.94 -10.96
N GLN A 231 -39.49 -23.52 -11.90
CA GLN A 231 -40.05 -24.21 -13.08
C GLN A 231 -40.93 -25.41 -12.68
N GLY A 232 -40.49 -26.22 -11.72
CA GLY A 232 -41.28 -27.32 -11.18
C GLY A 232 -42.60 -26.84 -10.56
N SER A 233 -42.54 -25.76 -9.77
CA SER A 233 -43.71 -25.12 -9.16
C SER A 233 -44.67 -24.56 -10.21
N ALA A 234 -44.15 -23.93 -11.27
CA ALA A 234 -44.93 -23.44 -12.40
C ALA A 234 -45.72 -24.58 -13.07
N GLN A 235 -45.06 -25.71 -13.29
CA GLN A 235 -45.67 -26.87 -13.93
C GLN A 235 -46.78 -27.47 -13.06
N ILE A 236 -46.55 -27.60 -11.75
CA ILE A 236 -47.57 -28.07 -10.80
C ILE A 236 -48.77 -27.12 -10.79
N ALA A 237 -48.53 -25.81 -10.73
CA ALA A 237 -49.60 -24.80 -10.75
C ALA A 237 -50.41 -24.85 -12.05
N LYS A 238 -49.75 -25.03 -13.19
CA LYS A 238 -50.41 -25.17 -14.50
C LYS A 238 -51.29 -26.43 -14.58
N VAL A 239 -50.81 -27.56 -14.04
CA VAL A 239 -51.63 -28.79 -13.95
C VAL A 239 -52.82 -28.56 -13.02
N ALA A 240 -52.63 -27.92 -11.86
CA ALA A 240 -53.70 -27.59 -10.94
C ALA A 240 -54.77 -26.69 -11.59
N ALA A 241 -54.37 -25.67 -12.37
CA ALA A 241 -55.30 -24.81 -13.10
C ALA A 241 -56.15 -25.60 -14.11
N GLN A 242 -55.55 -26.58 -14.80
CA GLN A 242 -56.28 -27.45 -15.72
C GLN A 242 -57.30 -28.34 -14.99
N GLU A 243 -56.91 -28.94 -13.86
CA GLU A 243 -57.80 -29.76 -13.04
C GLU A 243 -58.96 -28.95 -12.44
N LEU A 244 -58.72 -27.71 -12.02
CA LEU A 244 -59.77 -26.78 -11.57
C LEU A 244 -60.78 -26.49 -12.69
N THR A 245 -60.30 -26.31 -13.92
CA THR A 245 -61.18 -26.10 -15.09
C THR A 245 -62.05 -27.32 -15.35
N ASN A 246 -61.45 -28.52 -15.35
CA ASN A 246 -62.18 -29.79 -15.53
C ASN A 246 -63.23 -29.99 -14.42
N THR A 247 -62.86 -29.74 -13.16
CA THR A 247 -63.77 -29.88 -12.00
C THR A 247 -64.93 -28.88 -12.08
N THR A 248 -64.67 -27.65 -12.53
CA THR A 248 -65.71 -26.63 -12.73
C THR A 248 -66.72 -27.06 -13.80
N GLN A 249 -66.26 -27.69 -14.89
CA GLN A 249 -67.16 -28.26 -15.91
C GLN A 249 -68.05 -29.37 -15.34
N ILE A 250 -67.49 -30.28 -14.55
CA ILE A 250 -68.24 -31.36 -13.88
C ILE A 250 -69.30 -30.79 -12.95
N LEU A 251 -68.99 -29.74 -12.17
CA LEU A 251 -69.97 -29.06 -11.33
C LEU A 251 -71.09 -28.40 -12.13
N GLY A 252 -70.79 -27.88 -13.31
CA GLY A 252 -71.80 -27.39 -14.26
C GLY A 252 -72.81 -28.49 -14.62
N ILE A 253 -72.32 -29.69 -14.94
CA ILE A 253 -73.15 -30.86 -15.23
C ILE A 253 -73.97 -31.25 -14.00
N ILE A 254 -73.38 -31.28 -12.80
CA ILE A 254 -74.11 -31.61 -11.56
C ILE A 254 -75.24 -30.62 -11.30
N ARG A 255 -75.01 -29.31 -11.51
CA ARG A 255 -76.08 -28.29 -11.38
C ARG A 255 -77.19 -28.50 -12.40
N GLN A 256 -76.85 -28.85 -13.64
CA GLN A 256 -77.82 -29.16 -14.68
C GLN A 256 -78.66 -30.39 -14.33
N VAL A 257 -78.02 -31.47 -13.86
CA VAL A 257 -78.70 -32.69 -13.41
C VAL A 257 -79.61 -32.39 -12.22
N ALA A 258 -79.13 -31.67 -11.21
CA ALA A 258 -79.95 -31.26 -10.06
C ALA A 258 -81.17 -30.43 -10.51
N GLN A 259 -81.00 -29.51 -11.46
CA GLN A 259 -82.11 -28.73 -12.02
C GLN A 259 -83.13 -29.60 -12.77
N GLN A 260 -82.66 -30.56 -13.57
CA GLN A 260 -83.53 -31.52 -14.27
C GLN A 260 -84.27 -32.44 -13.30
N THR A 261 -83.59 -32.95 -12.27
CA THR A 261 -84.20 -33.78 -11.21
C THR A 261 -85.26 -33.01 -10.44
N ASN A 262 -85.01 -31.74 -10.11
CA ASN A 262 -86.02 -30.89 -9.47
C ASN A 262 -87.26 -30.71 -10.36
N LEU A 263 -87.07 -30.55 -11.68
CA LEU A 263 -88.18 -30.42 -12.64
C LEU A 263 -88.95 -31.74 -12.81
N LEU A 264 -88.26 -32.88 -12.80
CA LEU A 264 -88.87 -34.20 -12.79
C LEU A 264 -89.69 -34.43 -11.50
N GLY A 265 -89.14 -34.07 -10.34
CA GLY A 265 -89.83 -34.14 -9.06
C GLY A 265 -91.07 -33.23 -9.03
N LEU A 266 -91.00 -32.04 -9.62
CA LEU A 266 -92.14 -31.15 -9.77
C LEU A 266 -93.25 -31.78 -10.64
N ASN A 267 -92.90 -32.35 -11.79
CA ASN A 267 -93.87 -33.04 -12.65
C ASN A 267 -94.52 -34.24 -11.93
N ALA A 268 -93.73 -35.00 -11.16
CA ALA A 268 -94.23 -36.11 -10.36
C ALA A 268 -95.18 -35.64 -9.25
N ALA A 269 -94.88 -34.52 -8.58
CA ALA A 269 -95.74 -33.94 -7.56
C ALA A 269 -97.09 -33.47 -8.16
N ILE A 270 -97.06 -32.88 -9.36
CA ILE A 270 -98.28 -32.48 -10.09
C ILE A 270 -99.15 -33.70 -10.41
N GLU A 271 -98.55 -34.78 -10.93
CA GLU A 271 -99.31 -35.98 -11.29
C GLU A 271 -99.82 -36.74 -10.04
N ALA A 272 -99.04 -36.75 -8.95
CA ALA A 272 -99.47 -37.27 -7.66
C ALA A 272 -100.69 -36.51 -7.11
N ALA A 273 -100.69 -35.17 -7.21
CA ALA A 273 -101.84 -34.36 -6.84
C ALA A 273 -103.06 -34.65 -7.73
N ARG A 274 -102.85 -34.89 -9.03
CA ARG A 274 -103.90 -35.21 -10.00
C ARG A 274 -104.57 -36.55 -9.73
N ALA A 275 -103.82 -37.53 -9.20
CA ALA A 275 -104.35 -38.84 -8.81
C ALA A 275 -105.16 -38.83 -7.48
N GLY A 276 -105.27 -37.68 -6.80
CA GLY A 276 -106.06 -37.52 -5.58
C GLY A 276 -105.57 -38.41 -4.44
N GLU A 277 -106.48 -39.11 -3.76
CA GLU A 277 -106.14 -39.98 -2.61
C GLU A 277 -105.19 -41.12 -2.98
N HIS A 278 -105.25 -41.64 -4.22
CA HIS A 278 -104.34 -42.70 -4.68
C HIS A 278 -102.90 -42.22 -4.90
N GLY A 279 -102.67 -40.89 -5.00
CA GLY A 279 -101.37 -40.28 -5.23
C GLY A 279 -100.62 -39.84 -3.98
N ARG A 280 -101.21 -39.92 -2.77
CA ARG A 280 -100.60 -39.37 -1.54
C ARG A 280 -99.20 -39.89 -1.25
N GLY A 281 -98.96 -41.19 -1.42
CA GLY A 281 -97.63 -41.79 -1.23
C GLY A 281 -96.59 -41.28 -2.25
N PHE A 282 -96.99 -41.11 -3.51
CA PHE A 282 -96.14 -40.56 -4.56
C PHE A 282 -95.83 -39.07 -4.35
N SER A 283 -96.75 -38.30 -3.78
CA SER A 283 -96.52 -36.89 -3.46
C SER A 283 -95.37 -36.71 -2.46
N VAL A 284 -95.32 -37.55 -1.42
CA VAL A 284 -94.24 -37.48 -0.41
C VAL A 284 -92.88 -37.79 -1.05
N VAL A 285 -92.83 -38.80 -1.92
CA VAL A 285 -91.59 -39.15 -2.65
C VAL A 285 -91.18 -38.02 -3.58
N ALA A 286 -92.12 -37.40 -4.29
CA ALA A 286 -91.83 -36.31 -5.21
C ALA A 286 -91.27 -35.07 -4.49
N ASP A 287 -91.81 -34.73 -3.31
CA ASP A 287 -91.29 -33.62 -2.49
C ASP A 287 -89.88 -33.92 -1.95
N GLU A 288 -89.61 -35.15 -1.53
CA GLU A 288 -88.25 -35.55 -1.08
C GLU A 288 -87.24 -35.48 -2.23
N VAL A 289 -87.62 -35.92 -3.45
CA VAL A 289 -86.77 -35.80 -4.64
C VAL A 289 -86.45 -34.35 -4.96
N ARG A 290 -87.43 -33.44 -4.86
CA ARG A 290 -87.20 -31.99 -5.07
C ARG A 290 -86.25 -31.43 -4.02
N LYS A 291 -86.43 -31.80 -2.76
CA LYS A 291 -85.56 -31.36 -1.67
C LYS A 291 -84.11 -31.80 -1.88
N LEU A 292 -83.88 -33.08 -2.23
CA LEU A 292 -82.56 -33.61 -2.54
C LEU A 292 -81.91 -32.91 -3.75
N ALA A 293 -82.71 -32.59 -4.78
CA ALA A 293 -82.24 -31.84 -5.94
C ALA A 293 -81.82 -30.42 -5.58
N ASP A 294 -82.59 -29.73 -4.73
CA ASP A 294 -82.26 -28.38 -4.24
C ASP A 294 -81.04 -28.35 -3.31
N GLU A 295 -80.88 -29.37 -2.45
CA GLU A 295 -79.67 -29.57 -1.65
C GLU A 295 -78.45 -29.82 -2.54
N SER A 296 -78.56 -30.70 -3.55
CA SER A 296 -77.47 -30.96 -4.51
C SER A 296 -77.04 -29.70 -5.26
N ARG A 297 -78.01 -28.87 -5.68
CA ARG A 297 -77.75 -27.58 -6.35
C ARG A 297 -77.02 -26.58 -5.43
N ARG A 298 -77.40 -26.52 -4.15
CA ARG A 298 -76.71 -25.67 -3.15
C ARG A 298 -75.29 -26.14 -2.91
N SER A 299 -75.10 -27.43 -2.62
CA SER A 299 -73.77 -28.02 -2.42
C SER A 299 -72.84 -27.79 -3.62
N ALA A 300 -73.35 -27.93 -4.86
CA ALA A 300 -72.57 -27.62 -6.05
C ALA A 300 -72.18 -26.12 -6.15
N GLY A 301 -73.03 -25.21 -5.66
CA GLY A 301 -72.72 -23.79 -5.57
C GLY A 301 -71.62 -23.46 -4.54
N ASP A 302 -71.65 -24.15 -3.40
CA ASP A 302 -70.62 -23.99 -2.35
C ASP A 302 -69.26 -24.51 -2.83
N ILE A 303 -69.24 -25.66 -3.50
CA ILE A 303 -68.00 -26.21 -4.10
C ILE A 303 -67.48 -25.26 -5.19
N ALA A 304 -68.35 -24.71 -6.05
CA ALA A 304 -67.92 -23.75 -7.07
C ALA A 304 -67.24 -22.51 -6.44
N SER A 305 -67.78 -22.02 -5.32
CA SER A 305 -67.18 -20.90 -4.57
C SER A 305 -65.82 -21.27 -3.97
N MET A 306 -65.63 -22.52 -3.53
CA MET A 306 -64.33 -23.03 -3.10
C MET A 306 -63.33 -23.07 -4.26
N LEU A 307 -63.74 -23.56 -5.44
CA LEU A 307 -62.86 -23.65 -6.61
C LEU A 307 -62.38 -22.28 -7.09
N VAL A 308 -63.21 -21.23 -7.01
CA VAL A 308 -62.78 -19.86 -7.30
C VAL A 308 -61.63 -19.43 -6.37
N ARG A 309 -61.72 -19.75 -5.07
CA ARG A 309 -60.62 -19.46 -4.13
C ARG A 309 -59.36 -20.26 -4.45
N PHE A 310 -59.51 -21.52 -4.86
CA PHE A 310 -58.38 -22.33 -5.31
C PHE A 310 -57.74 -21.76 -6.59
N SER A 311 -58.53 -21.29 -7.56
CA SER A 311 -58.02 -20.64 -8.77
C SER A 311 -57.16 -19.42 -8.42
N ASN A 312 -57.67 -18.54 -7.56
CA ASN A 312 -56.92 -17.37 -7.13
C ASN A 312 -55.59 -17.74 -6.43
N ALA A 313 -55.58 -18.82 -5.64
CA ALA A 313 -54.36 -19.30 -4.99
C ALA A 313 -53.35 -19.84 -6.02
N VAL A 314 -53.81 -20.53 -7.06
CA VAL A 314 -52.96 -20.99 -8.17
C VAL A 314 -52.37 -19.81 -8.94
N ASP A 315 -53.16 -18.78 -9.22
CA ASP A 315 -52.69 -17.55 -9.88
C ASP A 315 -51.62 -16.84 -9.05
N GLN A 316 -51.80 -16.78 -7.73
CA GLN A 316 -50.78 -16.25 -6.81
C GLN A 316 -49.47 -17.06 -6.84
N VAL A 317 -49.56 -18.39 -6.89
CA VAL A 317 -48.37 -19.24 -7.02
C VAL A 317 -47.63 -18.95 -8.33
N LEU A 318 -48.33 -18.81 -9.45
CA LEU A 318 -47.73 -18.46 -10.74
C LEU A 318 -47.04 -17.10 -10.70
N SER A 319 -47.68 -16.08 -10.10
CA SER A 319 -47.06 -14.76 -9.92
C SER A 319 -45.79 -14.82 -9.06
N ASN A 320 -45.79 -15.60 -7.98
CA ASN A 320 -44.60 -15.77 -7.13
C ASN A 320 -43.46 -16.49 -7.85
N VAL A 321 -43.78 -17.43 -8.74
CA VAL A 321 -42.80 -18.12 -9.59
C VAL A 321 -42.17 -17.15 -10.58
N GLU A 322 -42.96 -16.30 -11.23
CA GLU A 322 -42.44 -15.26 -12.14
C GLU A 322 -41.50 -14.30 -11.41
N GLN A 323 -41.89 -13.85 -10.21
CA GLN A 323 -41.04 -13.02 -9.37
C GLN A 323 -39.73 -13.73 -8.98
N SER A 324 -39.81 -15.01 -8.57
CA SER A 324 -38.63 -15.81 -8.21
C SER A 324 -37.66 -15.97 -9.38
N ASN A 325 -38.17 -16.14 -10.60
CA ASN A 325 -37.35 -16.20 -11.80
C ASN A 325 -36.66 -14.85 -12.09
N SER A 326 -37.35 -13.72 -11.92
CA SER A 326 -36.75 -12.39 -12.08
C SER A 326 -35.61 -12.18 -11.09
N ILE A 327 -35.84 -12.49 -9.80
CA ILE A 327 -34.82 -12.37 -8.75
C ILE A 327 -33.62 -13.27 -9.04
N SER A 328 -33.85 -14.50 -9.50
CA SER A 328 -32.76 -15.42 -9.84
C SER A 328 -31.91 -14.90 -11.00
N HIS A 329 -32.52 -14.23 -11.97
CA HIS A 329 -31.81 -13.62 -13.10
C HIS A 329 -30.95 -12.44 -12.65
N GLU A 330 -31.50 -11.54 -11.83
CA GLU A 330 -30.75 -10.43 -11.23
C GLU A 330 -29.59 -10.94 -10.37
N LEU A 331 -29.82 -11.99 -9.58
CA LEU A 331 -28.78 -12.63 -8.78
C LEU A 331 -27.65 -13.19 -9.63
N ALA A 332 -27.97 -13.83 -10.76
CA ALA A 332 -26.96 -14.37 -11.68
C ALA A 332 -26.09 -13.26 -12.31
N GLN A 333 -26.68 -12.12 -12.65
CA GLN A 333 -25.93 -10.97 -13.14
C GLN A 333 -25.01 -10.41 -12.05
N ALA A 334 -25.53 -10.24 -10.83
CA ALA A 334 -24.75 -9.74 -9.70
C ALA A 334 -23.57 -10.65 -9.35
N THR A 335 -23.75 -11.99 -9.41
CA THR A 335 -22.64 -12.92 -9.17
C THR A 335 -21.57 -12.86 -10.25
N GLU A 336 -21.94 -12.65 -11.51
CA GLU A 336 -20.99 -12.43 -12.62
C GLU A 336 -20.17 -11.14 -12.43
N GLU A 337 -20.83 -10.04 -12.04
CA GLU A 337 -20.16 -8.78 -11.73
C GLU A 337 -19.17 -8.91 -10.55
N ILE A 338 -19.55 -9.63 -9.50
CA ILE A 338 -18.66 -9.90 -8.36
C ILE A 338 -17.47 -10.75 -8.82
N ALA A 339 -17.68 -11.78 -9.64
CA ALA A 339 -16.59 -12.62 -10.15
C ALA A 339 -15.53 -11.79 -10.91
N ASN A 340 -15.99 -10.88 -11.79
CA ASN A 340 -15.10 -9.97 -12.52
C ASN A 340 -14.34 -9.02 -11.57
N MET A 341 -14.99 -8.53 -10.52
CA MET A 341 -14.35 -7.68 -9.51
C MET A 341 -13.26 -8.43 -8.73
N LEU A 342 -13.50 -9.70 -8.39
CA LEU A 342 -12.51 -10.55 -7.73
C LEU A 342 -11.27 -10.78 -8.59
N GLU A 343 -11.43 -10.94 -9.91
CA GLU A 343 -10.30 -11.01 -10.84
C GLU A 343 -9.49 -9.69 -10.87
N GLY A 344 -10.18 -8.55 -10.86
CA GLY A 344 -9.54 -7.23 -10.73
C GLY A 344 -8.74 -7.08 -9.43
N LEU A 345 -9.30 -7.53 -8.30
CA LEU A 345 -8.59 -7.53 -7.01
C LEU A 345 -7.37 -8.45 -7.02
N ARG A 346 -7.45 -9.60 -7.70
CA ARG A 346 -6.34 -10.54 -7.86
C ARG A 346 -5.18 -9.91 -8.64
N SER A 347 -5.48 -9.17 -9.71
CA SER A 347 -4.49 -8.42 -10.48
C SER A 347 -3.87 -7.28 -9.66
N LEU A 348 -4.69 -6.53 -8.90
CA LEU A 348 -4.19 -5.49 -8.00
C LEU A 348 -3.25 -6.05 -6.93
N GLY A 349 -3.60 -7.18 -6.32
CA GLY A 349 -2.73 -7.89 -5.37
C GLY A 349 -1.38 -8.27 -5.97
N HIS A 350 -1.37 -8.73 -7.22
CA HIS A 350 -0.14 -9.06 -7.94
C HIS A 350 0.74 -7.81 -8.17
N ASN A 351 0.16 -6.72 -8.68
CA ASN A 351 0.88 -5.47 -8.89
C ASN A 351 1.47 -4.90 -7.58
N LEU A 352 0.74 -5.02 -6.47
CA LEU A 352 1.24 -4.60 -5.15
C LEU A 352 2.43 -5.45 -4.70
N MET A 353 2.41 -6.76 -4.96
CA MET A 353 3.53 -7.64 -4.64
C MET A 353 4.75 -7.30 -5.51
N ASP A 354 4.55 -7.07 -6.80
CA ASP A 354 5.62 -6.66 -7.71
C ASP A 354 6.25 -5.33 -7.30
N MET A 355 5.45 -4.36 -6.85
CA MET A 355 5.99 -3.09 -6.32
C MET A 355 6.83 -3.29 -5.06
N VAL A 356 6.49 -4.26 -4.21
CA VAL A 356 7.24 -4.59 -3.01
C VAL A 356 8.53 -5.34 -3.32
N GLU A 357 8.54 -6.17 -4.36
CA GLU A 357 9.71 -6.93 -4.81
C GLU A 357 10.67 -6.08 -5.65
N ASN A 358 10.16 -5.23 -6.55
CA ASN A 358 10.93 -4.50 -7.55
C ASN A 358 11.30 -3.07 -7.16
N ASN A 359 11.11 -2.63 -5.91
CA ASN A 359 11.53 -1.29 -5.49
C ASN A 359 13.08 -1.19 -5.50
N PRO A 360 13.70 -0.54 -6.50
CA PRO A 360 15.16 -0.46 -6.57
C PRO A 360 15.63 0.53 -5.49
N LYS A 361 16.67 0.14 -4.75
CA LYS A 361 17.35 1.00 -3.77
C LYS A 361 18.00 2.21 -4.40
#